data_AF-A0A9D2EDA4-F1
#
_entry.id   AF-A0A9D2EDA4-F1
#
_cell.length_a   1.000
_cell.length_b   1.000
_cell.length_c   1.000
_cell.angle_alpha   90.00
_cell.angle_beta   90.00
_cell.angle_gamma   90.00
#
_symmetry.space_group_name_H-M   'P 1'
#
loop_
_entity.id
_entity.type
_entity.pdbx_description
1 polymer ?
#
loop_
_entity_poly.entity_id
_entity_poly.type
_entity_poly.pdbx_seq_one_letter_code
_entity_poly.pdbx_strand_id
1 'polypeptide(L)'
;MSMGSIESLDPHYVNNAMLVVPAGLLEGLTFSNDEGTEAIPAAAESWEVSDDGLNYTFTMRQGATWSNGDPVTADDAEWSFQRLLSPTGAGSNYAAGASSYLNGLNIKGASEFLGAETDDWSTVGITAS
;
A
#
# COMPACT_ATOMS: atom_id res chain seq x y z
N MET A 1 20.21 -11.42 21.80
CA MET A 1 19.43 -10.64 20.81
C MET A 1 19.37 -9.22 21.32
N SER A 2 19.96 -8.25 20.61
CA SER A 2 19.76 -6.83 20.91
C SER A 2 18.35 -6.46 20.45
N MET A 3 17.55 -5.88 21.34
CA MET A 3 16.20 -5.42 21.05
C MET A 3 16.25 -3.89 20.93
N GLY A 4 16.92 -3.35 19.89
CA GLY A 4 17.47 -2.00 20.04
C GLY A 4 17.71 -1.08 18.85
N SER A 5 17.42 -1.43 17.59
CA SER A 5 17.56 -0.45 16.49
C SER A 5 16.48 -0.58 15.42
N ILE A 6 15.85 0.55 15.07
CA ILE A 6 15.00 0.67 13.90
C ILE A 6 15.92 0.68 12.68
N GLU A 7 15.85 -0.37 11.85
CA GLU A 7 16.70 -0.50 10.66
C GLU A 7 16.20 0.34 9.47
N SER A 8 14.90 0.60 9.42
CA SER A 8 14.28 1.42 8.38
C SER A 8 12.94 2.00 8.86
N LEU A 9 12.59 3.19 8.33
CA LEU A 9 11.27 3.80 8.46
C LEU A 9 10.43 3.63 7.18
N ASP A 10 11.00 3.05 6.13
CA ASP A 10 10.30 2.83 4.88
C ASP A 10 9.36 1.64 5.01
N PRO A 11 8.03 1.83 4.87
CA PRO A 11 7.03 0.79 5.05
C PRO A 11 7.23 -0.42 4.11
N HIS A 12 7.96 -0.24 3.00
CA HIS A 12 8.21 -1.31 2.05
C HIS A 12 9.41 -2.21 2.43
N TYR A 13 10.20 -1.83 3.46
CA TYR A 13 11.34 -2.60 3.95
C TYR A 13 11.14 -3.20 5.35
N VAL A 14 10.04 -2.87 6.04
CA VAL A 14 9.78 -3.30 7.41
C VAL A 14 8.91 -4.55 7.49
N ASN A 15 9.11 -5.39 8.52
CA ASN A 15 8.32 -6.60 8.79
C ASN A 15 7.36 -6.39 9.99
N ASN A 16 6.52 -7.39 10.29
CA ASN A 16 5.41 -7.31 11.27
C ASN A 16 5.74 -6.66 12.63
N ALA A 17 6.94 -6.85 13.18
CA ALA A 17 7.30 -6.25 14.47
C ALA A 17 7.68 -4.76 14.38
N MET A 18 7.98 -4.27 13.18
CA MET A 18 8.45 -2.91 12.90
C MET A 18 7.38 -1.99 12.32
N LEU A 19 6.22 -2.53 11.90
CA LEU A 19 5.11 -1.74 11.33
C LEU A 19 4.53 -0.71 12.31
N VAL A 20 4.77 -0.85 13.62
CA VAL A 20 4.26 0.09 14.64
C VAL A 20 4.76 1.53 14.42
N VAL A 21 6.01 1.71 13.98
CA VAL A 21 6.56 3.06 13.76
C VAL A 21 6.02 3.69 12.46
N PRO A 22 6.08 3.02 11.30
CA PRO A 22 5.43 3.52 10.08
C PRO A 22 3.93 3.78 10.25
N ALA A 23 3.20 2.95 11.01
CA ALA A 23 1.78 3.16 11.28
C ALA A 23 1.49 4.43 12.12
N GLY A 24 2.48 4.96 12.84
CA GLY A 24 2.38 6.27 13.51
C GLY A 24 2.80 7.45 12.63
N LEU A 25 3.38 7.21 11.45
CA LEU A 25 3.90 8.23 10.54
C LEU A 25 3.09 8.36 9.26
N LEU A 26 2.44 7.28 8.84
CA LEU A 26 1.74 7.13 7.57
C LEU A 26 0.31 6.66 7.80
N GLU A 27 -0.56 7.02 6.89
CA GLU A 27 -1.97 6.60 6.89
C GLU A 27 -2.27 5.90 5.56
N GLY A 28 -2.95 4.75 5.63
CA GLY A 28 -3.40 4.01 4.44
C GLY A 28 -4.69 4.59 3.84
N LEU A 29 -5.19 3.95 2.79
CA LEU A 29 -6.49 4.33 2.18
C LEU A 29 -7.63 4.24 3.19
N THR A 30 -7.61 3.22 4.04
CA THR A 30 -8.59 2.97 5.11
C THR A 30 -7.88 2.66 6.43
N PHE A 31 -8.62 2.76 7.53
CA PHE A 31 -8.20 2.26 8.84
C PHE A 31 -9.20 1.23 9.37
N SER A 32 -8.87 0.50 10.42
CA SER A 32 -9.83 -0.36 11.12
C SER A 32 -10.54 0.44 12.22
N ASN A 33 -11.84 0.20 12.43
CA ASN A 33 -12.53 0.72 13.61
C ASN A 33 -11.88 0.17 14.91
N ASP A 34 -12.27 0.74 16.06
CA ASP A 34 -11.72 0.36 17.37
C ASP A 34 -11.88 -1.15 17.70
N GLU A 35 -12.89 -1.79 17.10
CA GLU A 35 -13.18 -3.22 17.27
C GLU A 35 -12.40 -4.11 16.30
N GLY A 36 -11.76 -3.54 15.27
CA GLY A 36 -11.05 -4.28 14.22
C GLY A 36 -11.96 -5.02 13.25
N THR A 37 -13.25 -4.72 13.23
CA THR A 37 -14.29 -5.45 12.49
C THR A 37 -14.68 -4.78 11.17
N GLU A 38 -14.47 -3.48 11.05
CA GLU A 38 -14.89 -2.69 9.90
C GLU A 38 -13.79 -1.77 9.41
N ALA A 39 -13.74 -1.55 8.10
CA ALA A 39 -12.92 -0.51 7.50
C ALA A 39 -13.60 0.85 7.67
N ILE A 40 -12.84 1.87 8.08
CA ILE A 40 -13.28 3.26 8.22
C ILE A 40 -12.42 4.19 7.34
N PRO A 41 -12.95 5.38 6.97
CA PRO A 41 -12.20 6.37 6.18
C PRO A 41 -10.88 6.80 6.81
N ALA A 42 -9.90 7.07 5.96
CA ALA A 42 -8.56 7.54 6.32
C ALA A 42 -8.07 8.53 5.25
N ALA A 43 -7.05 8.16 4.46
CA ALA A 43 -6.61 8.95 3.30
C ALA A 43 -7.69 8.97 2.20
N ALA A 44 -8.47 7.88 2.06
CA ALA A 44 -9.71 7.89 1.32
C ALA A 44 -10.88 8.30 2.23
N GLU A 45 -11.75 9.19 1.76
CA GLU A 45 -12.96 9.62 2.47
C GLU A 45 -14.13 8.65 2.26
N SER A 46 -14.13 7.92 1.14
CA SER A 46 -15.12 6.89 0.82
C SER A 46 -14.56 5.90 -0.21
N TRP A 47 -15.26 4.79 -0.41
CA TRP A 47 -15.00 3.86 -1.49
C TRP A 47 -16.27 3.17 -1.97
N GLU A 48 -16.26 2.75 -3.22
CA GLU A 48 -17.31 1.96 -3.85
C GLU A 48 -16.74 0.60 -4.27
N VAL A 49 -17.57 -0.44 -4.18
CA VAL A 49 -17.22 -1.80 -4.58
C VAL A 49 -18.19 -2.23 -5.69
N SER A 50 -17.66 -2.76 -6.79
CA SER A 50 -18.48 -3.28 -7.89
C SER A 50 -19.32 -4.48 -7.45
N ASP A 51 -20.40 -4.76 -8.19
CA ASP A 51 -21.32 -5.87 -7.90
C ASP A 51 -20.64 -7.25 -7.84
N ASP A 52 -19.55 -7.44 -8.61
CA ASP A 52 -18.75 -8.66 -8.63
C ASP A 52 -17.67 -8.72 -7.53
N GLY A 53 -17.50 -7.64 -6.77
CA GLY A 53 -16.50 -7.54 -5.71
C GLY A 53 -15.05 -7.46 -6.20
N LEU A 54 -14.82 -7.18 -7.49
CA LEU A 54 -13.47 -7.19 -8.09
C LEU A 54 -12.89 -5.81 -8.33
N ASN A 55 -13.70 -4.75 -8.30
CA ASN A 55 -13.24 -3.38 -8.47
C ASN A 55 -13.59 -2.57 -7.22
N TYR A 56 -12.57 -1.91 -6.67
CA TYR A 56 -12.69 -1.00 -5.54
C TYR A 56 -12.24 0.38 -6.01
N THR A 57 -13.13 1.36 -5.91
CA THR A 57 -12.83 2.76 -6.27
C THR A 57 -12.77 3.59 -5.00
N PHE A 58 -11.61 4.17 -4.71
CA PHE A 58 -11.41 4.99 -3.51
C PHE A 58 -11.46 6.47 -3.88
N THR A 59 -12.26 7.25 -3.14
CA THR A 59 -12.29 8.71 -3.26
C THR A 59 -11.33 9.31 -2.24
N MET A 60 -10.30 10.00 -2.71
CA MET A 60 -9.29 10.62 -1.83
C MET A 60 -9.85 11.83 -1.09
N ARG A 61 -9.46 11.99 0.18
CA ARG A 61 -9.86 13.12 1.02
C ARG A 61 -9.35 14.43 0.43
N GLN A 62 -10.26 15.39 0.25
CA GLN A 62 -9.90 16.72 -0.22
C GLN A 62 -9.09 17.51 0.82
N GLY A 63 -8.03 18.18 0.38
CA GLY A 63 -7.19 19.02 1.22
C GLY A 63 -6.25 18.27 2.17
N ALA A 64 -6.11 16.95 2.02
CA ALA A 64 -5.07 16.19 2.69
C ALA A 64 -3.68 16.62 2.17
N THR A 65 -2.72 16.76 3.07
CA THR A 65 -1.35 17.16 2.74
C THR A 65 -0.34 16.29 3.45
N TRP A 66 0.75 15.97 2.76
CA TRP A 66 1.97 15.48 3.36
C TRP A 66 2.53 16.51 4.36
N SER A 67 3.40 16.05 5.26
CA SER A 67 3.99 16.92 6.31
C SER A 67 4.86 18.06 5.76
N ASN A 68 5.28 17.96 4.49
CA ASN A 68 5.99 19.01 3.76
C ASN A 68 5.06 20.03 3.07
N GLY A 69 3.74 19.82 3.11
CA GLY A 69 2.72 20.67 2.50
C GLY A 69 2.26 20.25 1.10
N ASP A 70 2.88 19.23 0.49
CA ASP A 70 2.42 18.72 -0.81
C ASP A 70 1.05 18.04 -0.65
N PRO A 71 0.14 18.15 -1.62
CA PRO A 71 -1.15 17.48 -1.55
C PRO A 71 -0.97 15.96 -1.59
N VAL A 72 -1.78 15.24 -0.81
CA VAL A 72 -1.90 13.78 -0.92
C VAL A 72 -2.87 13.46 -2.05
N THR A 73 -2.44 12.62 -2.98
CA THR A 73 -3.19 12.30 -4.20
C THR A 73 -3.35 10.79 -4.40
N ALA A 74 -4.22 10.39 -5.34
CA ALA A 74 -4.34 8.98 -5.73
C ALA A 74 -3.03 8.47 -6.38
N ASP A 75 -2.28 9.33 -7.06
CA ASP A 75 -0.99 8.99 -7.67
C ASP A 75 0.04 8.54 -6.63
N ASP A 76 0.02 9.10 -5.42
CA ASP A 76 0.89 8.68 -4.32
C ASP A 76 0.60 7.24 -3.89
N ALA A 77 -0.69 6.87 -3.87
CA ALA A 77 -1.12 5.51 -3.55
C ALA A 77 -0.69 4.54 -4.66
N GLU A 78 -0.97 4.86 -5.93
CA GLU A 78 -0.55 4.06 -7.08
C GLU A 78 0.96 3.86 -7.10
N TRP A 79 1.73 4.93 -6.93
CA TRP A 79 3.20 4.87 -6.85
C TRP A 79 3.68 3.96 -5.71
N SER A 80 3.04 4.04 -4.54
CA SER A 80 3.40 3.19 -3.39
C SER A 80 3.20 1.70 -3.71
N PHE A 81 2.06 1.34 -4.33
CA PHE A 81 1.82 -0.04 -4.76
C PHE A 81 2.81 -0.48 -5.85
N GLN A 82 3.10 0.38 -6.82
CA GLN A 82 4.07 0.09 -7.87
C GLN A 82 5.47 -0.17 -7.30
N ARG A 83 5.90 0.65 -6.33
CA ARG A 83 7.18 0.47 -5.65
C ARG A 83 7.22 -0.81 -4.82
N LEU A 84 6.10 -1.18 -4.18
CA LEU A 84 5.98 -2.40 -3.41
C LEU A 84 6.08 -3.66 -4.29
N LEU A 85 5.46 -3.62 -5.48
CA LEU A 85 5.45 -4.73 -6.43
C LEU A 85 6.69 -4.77 -7.34
N SER A 86 7.48 -3.70 -7.40
CA SER A 86 8.63 -3.64 -8.31
C SER A 86 9.72 -4.66 -7.94
N PRO A 87 10.18 -5.50 -8.89
CA PRO A 87 11.17 -6.55 -8.66
C PRO A 87 12.58 -6.01 -8.36
N THR A 88 12.85 -4.74 -8.64
CA THR A 88 14.09 -4.02 -8.27
C THR A 88 13.89 -3.06 -7.10
N GLY A 89 12.64 -2.91 -6.64
CA GLY A 89 12.27 -2.10 -5.49
C GLY A 89 12.57 -2.79 -4.15
N ALA A 90 12.06 -2.21 -3.07
CA ALA A 90 12.23 -2.70 -1.71
C ALA A 90 11.81 -4.17 -1.50
N GLY A 91 10.88 -4.67 -2.33
CA GLY A 91 10.43 -6.06 -2.33
C GLY A 91 11.52 -7.08 -2.68
N SER A 92 12.66 -6.66 -3.24
CA SER A 92 13.74 -7.55 -3.70
C SER A 92 14.67 -8.06 -2.60
N ASN A 93 14.82 -7.35 -1.47
CA ASN A 93 15.79 -7.71 -0.42
C ASN A 93 15.16 -8.21 0.89
N TYR A 94 13.84 -8.14 1.03
CA TYR A 94 13.08 -8.70 2.17
C TYR A 94 11.79 -9.40 1.66
N ALA A 95 11.96 -10.23 0.63
CA ALA A 95 10.96 -10.84 -0.25
C ALA A 95 9.90 -11.77 0.40
N ALA A 96 9.39 -11.47 1.59
CA ALA A 96 8.28 -12.22 2.19
C ALA A 96 7.35 -11.39 3.09
N GLY A 97 7.71 -10.16 3.48
CA GLY A 97 6.94 -9.37 4.45
C GLY A 97 5.80 -8.58 3.81
N ALA A 98 6.13 -7.42 3.23
CA ALA A 98 5.13 -6.47 2.73
C ALA A 98 4.47 -6.89 1.39
N SER A 99 5.22 -7.55 0.49
CA SER A 99 4.68 -8.03 -0.80
C SER A 99 3.80 -9.27 -0.65
N SER A 100 3.95 -10.05 0.43
CA SER A 100 3.11 -11.24 0.65
C SER A 100 1.65 -10.88 0.94
N TYR A 101 1.37 -9.70 1.50
CA TYR A 101 0.01 -9.20 1.66
C TYR A 101 -0.67 -9.01 0.30
N LEU A 102 0.03 -8.42 -0.68
CA LEU A 102 -0.53 -8.16 -2.00
C LEU A 102 -0.78 -9.45 -2.80
N ASN A 103 0.08 -10.46 -2.65
CA ASN A 103 -0.19 -11.80 -3.21
C ASN A 103 -1.51 -12.38 -2.66
N GLY A 104 -1.84 -12.09 -1.40
CA GLY A 104 -3.13 -12.46 -0.80
C GLY A 104 -4.33 -11.68 -1.37
N LEU A 105 -4.11 -10.47 -1.90
CA LEU A 105 -5.16 -9.62 -2.46
C LEU A 105 -5.55 -10.01 -3.90
N ASN A 106 -4.79 -10.89 -4.57
CA ASN A 106 -5.07 -11.35 -5.93
C ASN A 106 -5.29 -10.20 -6.94
N ILE A 107 -4.52 -9.12 -6.79
CA ILE A 107 -4.58 -7.97 -7.69
C ILE A 107 -4.16 -8.44 -9.09
N LYS A 108 -5.01 -8.15 -10.09
CA LYS A 108 -4.75 -8.48 -11.49
C LYS A 108 -3.36 -8.02 -11.92
N GLY A 109 -2.56 -8.89 -12.53
CA GLY A 109 -1.23 -8.57 -13.07
C GLY A 109 -0.12 -8.35 -12.03
N ALA A 110 -0.43 -8.34 -10.73
CA ALA A 110 0.54 -8.04 -9.69
C ALA A 110 1.62 -9.13 -9.54
N SER A 111 1.23 -10.40 -9.69
CA SER A 111 2.16 -11.54 -9.59
C SER A 111 3.16 -11.55 -10.75
N GLU A 112 2.71 -11.27 -11.96
CA GLU A 112 3.53 -11.20 -13.16
C GLU A 112 4.50 -10.01 -13.08
N PHE A 113 4.04 -8.85 -12.61
CA PHE A 113 4.89 -7.68 -12.41
C PHE A 113 5.95 -7.93 -11.31
N LEU A 114 5.55 -8.50 -10.17
CA LEU A 114 6.44 -8.85 -9.07
C LEU A 114 7.45 -9.94 -9.46
N GLY A 115 7.01 -10.92 -10.26
CA GLY A 115 7.84 -12.00 -10.79
C GLY A 115 8.81 -11.55 -11.89
N ALA A 116 8.79 -10.27 -12.27
CA ALA A 116 9.53 -9.72 -13.40
C ALA A 116 9.21 -10.42 -14.74
N GLU A 117 7.99 -10.96 -14.88
CA GLU A 117 7.48 -11.49 -16.15
C GLU A 117 7.04 -10.35 -17.08
N THR A 118 6.70 -9.19 -16.50
CA THR A 118 6.40 -7.94 -17.21
C THR A 118 6.96 -6.74 -16.42
N ASP A 119 7.37 -5.69 -17.12
CA ASP A 119 7.71 -4.37 -16.56
C ASP A 119 6.65 -3.30 -16.88
N ASP A 120 5.58 -3.69 -17.57
CA ASP A 120 4.47 -2.82 -17.94
C ASP A 120 3.44 -2.71 -16.79
N TRP A 121 3.49 -1.59 -16.08
CA TRP A 121 2.56 -1.29 -14.99
C TRP A 121 1.10 -1.22 -15.42
N SER A 122 0.81 -0.90 -16.69
CA SER A 122 -0.57 -0.80 -17.18
C SER A 122 -1.31 -2.14 -17.18
N THR A 123 -0.58 -3.25 -16.99
CA THR A 123 -1.14 -4.59 -16.82
C THR A 123 -1.63 -4.87 -15.40
N VAL A 124 -1.21 -4.06 -14.42
CA VAL A 124 -1.56 -4.19 -13.01
C VAL A 124 -2.90 -3.50 -12.74
N GLY A 125 -3.79 -4.15 -11.99
CA GLY A 125 -5.14 -3.68 -11.66
C GLY A 125 -5.18 -2.55 -10.63
N ILE A 126 -4.22 -1.63 -10.64
CA ILE A 126 -4.13 -0.46 -9.77
C ILE A 126 -3.87 0.75 -10.65
N THR A 127 -4.73 1.75 -10.56
CA THR A 127 -4.65 2.98 -11.35
C THR A 127 -5.18 4.16 -10.54
N ALA A 128 -4.55 5.33 -10.68
CA ALA A 128 -5.07 6.62 -10.23
C ALA A 128 -5.64 7.42 -11.41
N SER A 129 -6.67 8.24 -11.15
CA SER A 129 -7.33 9.09 -12.16
C SER A 129 -8.06 10.27 -11.54
#